data_AF-A0A1V3RDB2-F1
#
_entry.id   AF-A0A1V3RDB2-F1
#
_cell.length_a   1.000
_cell.length_b   1.000
_cell.length_c   1.000
_cell.angle_alpha   90.00
_cell.angle_beta   90.00
_cell.angle_gamma   90.00
#
_symmetry.space_group_name_H-M   'P 1'
#
loop_
_entity.id
_entity.type
_entity.pdbx_description
1 polymer ?
#
loop_
_entity_poly.entity_id
_entity_poly.type
_entity_poly.pdbx_seq_one_letter_code
_entity_poly.pdbx_strand_id
1 'polypeptide(L)'
;MKSNYLKWSGLSLVGLILMSSCMSDVDQPLAPVSSKAIGESTEVLPEGGENLRKGPKSLPYMEKFSNQSIQDPTKPYAFPGFGTGNALFMGKSYSFFNQYAVGAPNEKGEVSTVAAPVTEFFQVQIEALGISAEELDSNYKTVSTITTDGKGNSIWFHNVSNNAKFDKYGNITFLAEVEIVGGTGKFKGATGSGRVIGNVKAADGKGNTLLSANIIY
;
A
#
# COMPACT_ATOMS: atom_id res chain seq x y z
N MET A 1 -38.62 38.10 55.05
CA MET A 1 -38.89 36.84 55.77
C MET A 1 -40.13 36.17 55.18
N LYS A 2 -39.95 35.05 54.49
CA LYS A 2 -40.90 33.91 54.35
C LYS A 2 -40.14 32.82 53.60
N SER A 3 -39.68 31.81 54.33
CA SER A 3 -39.19 30.56 53.74
C SER A 3 -40.38 29.71 53.32
N ASN A 4 -40.24 28.95 52.24
CA ASN A 4 -40.94 27.68 52.08
C ASN A 4 -39.96 26.65 51.50
N TYR A 5 -39.85 25.54 52.21
CA TYR A 5 -39.10 24.33 51.91
C TYR A 5 -40.03 23.32 51.21
N LEU A 6 -39.48 22.47 50.34
CA LEU A 6 -39.69 21.00 50.17
C LEU A 6 -39.05 20.60 48.82
N LYS A 7 -37.88 19.95 48.76
CA LYS A 7 -37.53 18.52 48.97
C LYS A 7 -38.02 17.54 47.87
N TRP A 8 -37.01 16.91 47.21
CA TRP A 8 -36.90 15.52 46.72
C TRP A 8 -38.05 14.96 45.84
N SER A 9 -37.86 14.18 44.78
CA SER A 9 -36.79 13.29 44.29
C SER A 9 -37.14 12.99 42.82
N GLY A 10 -36.19 12.73 41.93
CA GLY A 10 -35.88 11.35 41.60
C GLY A 10 -35.46 11.20 40.14
N LEU A 11 -34.53 10.25 39.95
CA LEU A 11 -34.18 9.52 38.72
C LEU A 11 -33.45 10.26 37.58
N SER A 12 -32.12 10.15 37.65
CA SER A 12 -31.30 9.45 36.66
C SER A 12 -31.88 9.25 35.25
N LEU A 13 -31.26 9.88 34.26
CA LEU A 13 -30.98 9.23 32.98
C LEU A 13 -29.60 9.67 32.49
N VAL A 14 -28.57 9.00 33.01
CA VAL A 14 -27.27 8.94 32.35
C VAL A 14 -27.48 8.16 31.06
N GLY A 15 -27.74 8.89 29.98
CA GLY A 15 -27.73 8.35 28.63
C GLY A 15 -26.30 8.02 28.24
N LEU A 16 -25.90 6.79 28.54
CA LEU A 16 -24.73 6.13 27.96
C LEU A 16 -24.81 6.23 26.43
N ILE A 17 -24.03 7.15 25.85
CA ILE A 17 -23.61 7.04 24.46
C ILE A 17 -22.61 5.89 24.44
N LEU A 18 -23.10 4.67 24.24
CA LEU A 18 -22.26 3.57 23.82
C LEU A 18 -21.76 3.94 22.42
N MET A 19 -20.48 4.34 22.39
CA MET A 19 -19.65 4.33 21.21
C MET A 19 -19.87 3.01 20.49
N SER A 20 -20.61 3.05 19.38
CA SER A 20 -20.62 1.97 18.41
C SER A 20 -19.28 2.04 17.69
N SER A 21 -18.24 1.53 18.35
CA SER A 21 -16.99 1.17 17.71
C SER A 21 -17.28 -0.03 16.83
N CYS A 22 -17.77 0.24 15.61
CA CYS A 22 -17.55 -0.66 14.49
C CYS A 22 -16.02 -0.67 14.23
N MET A 23 -15.28 -1.43 15.04
CA MET A 23 -14.08 -2.08 14.55
C MET A 23 -14.56 -3.01 13.44
N SER A 24 -14.50 -2.54 12.19
CA SER A 24 -14.34 -3.47 11.09
C SER A 24 -12.97 -4.09 11.32
N ASP A 25 -12.95 -5.30 11.88
CA ASP A 25 -11.78 -6.17 11.77
C ASP A 25 -11.54 -6.34 10.27
N VAL A 26 -10.61 -5.54 9.76
CA VAL A 26 -10.16 -5.65 8.38
C VAL A 26 -9.22 -6.85 8.38
N ASP A 27 -9.71 -7.98 7.88
CA ASP A 27 -8.91 -9.17 7.63
C ASP A 27 -7.80 -8.83 6.64
N GLN A 28 -6.65 -8.43 7.18
CA GLN A 28 -5.41 -8.34 6.41
C GLN A 28 -5.04 -9.75 5.93
N PRO A 29 -4.52 -9.90 4.71
CA PRO A 29 -4.14 -11.22 4.23
C PRO A 29 -3.07 -11.82 5.16
N LEU A 30 -3.44 -12.89 5.86
CA LEU A 30 -2.48 -13.73 6.56
C LEU A 30 -1.57 -14.36 5.50
N ALA A 31 -0.25 -14.21 5.68
CA ALA A 31 0.74 -14.87 4.84
C ALA A 31 0.43 -16.39 4.84
N PRO A 32 0.38 -17.04 3.66
CA PRO A 32 0.15 -18.48 3.62
C PRO A 32 1.31 -19.19 4.33
N VAL A 33 1.00 -19.85 5.45
CA VAL A 33 1.94 -20.72 6.15
C VAL A 33 2.46 -21.76 5.15
N SER A 34 3.77 -21.77 4.98
CA SER A 34 4.51 -22.61 4.03
C SER A 34 4.06 -24.07 4.09
N SER A 35 3.33 -24.52 3.07
CA SER A 35 3.24 -25.94 2.74
C SER A 35 4.30 -26.26 1.68
N LYS A 36 5.33 -26.95 2.14
CA LYS A 36 6.40 -27.51 1.32
C LYS A 36 5.80 -28.55 0.38
N ALA A 37 5.77 -28.28 -0.93
CA ALA A 37 5.75 -29.31 -1.97
C ALA A 37 6.30 -28.75 -3.29
N ILE A 38 7.17 -29.57 -3.88
CA ILE A 38 8.08 -29.33 -5.00
C ILE A 38 7.32 -29.35 -6.32
N GLY A 39 7.73 -28.48 -7.24
CA GLY A 39 7.38 -28.55 -8.65
C GLY A 39 8.33 -27.65 -9.44
N GLU A 40 9.40 -28.23 -9.97
CA GLU A 40 10.30 -27.57 -10.91
C GLU A 40 9.52 -27.01 -12.11
N SER A 41 9.66 -25.71 -12.37
CA SER A 41 9.46 -25.16 -13.70
C SER A 41 10.75 -24.48 -14.12
N THR A 42 11.64 -25.24 -14.75
CA THR A 42 12.82 -24.72 -15.42
C THR A 42 12.35 -23.97 -16.67
N GLU A 43 12.04 -22.68 -16.54
CA GLU A 43 11.99 -21.81 -17.71
C GLU A 43 13.43 -21.46 -18.09
N VAL A 44 13.92 -22.16 -19.10
CA VAL A 44 15.18 -21.87 -19.79
C VAL A 44 15.07 -20.48 -20.40
N LEU A 45 15.82 -19.52 -19.87
CA LEU A 45 16.10 -18.26 -20.56
C LEU A 45 16.87 -18.60 -21.85
N PRO A 46 16.49 -18.08 -23.03
CA PRO A 46 17.23 -18.34 -24.25
C PRO A 46 18.63 -17.70 -24.17
N GLU A 47 19.66 -18.56 -24.10
CA GLU A 47 21.04 -18.19 -24.39
C GLU A 47 21.20 -17.91 -25.90
N GLY A 48 21.92 -16.82 -26.21
CA GLY A 48 22.59 -16.67 -27.50
C GLY A 48 21.78 -16.05 -28.63
N GLY A 49 22.01 -14.77 -28.90
CA GLY A 49 21.58 -14.10 -30.12
C GLY A 49 22.26 -12.74 -30.22
N GLU A 50 23.47 -12.74 -30.80
CA GLU A 50 24.23 -11.55 -31.15
C GLU A 50 23.37 -10.57 -31.95
N ASN A 51 23.03 -9.45 -31.34
CA ASN A 51 22.63 -8.25 -32.04
C ASN A 51 23.05 -7.05 -31.17
N LEU A 52 24.14 -6.42 -31.59
CA LEU A 52 24.77 -5.22 -31.03
C LEU A 52 23.87 -3.98 -31.23
N ARG A 53 22.73 -3.95 -30.55
CA ARG A 53 21.89 -2.76 -30.29
C ARG A 53 21.12 -2.98 -28.98
N LYS A 54 21.80 -3.01 -27.85
CA LYS A 54 21.15 -3.10 -26.53
C LYS A 54 21.63 -1.93 -25.67
N GLY A 55 20.81 -0.89 -25.61
CA GLY A 55 20.69 -0.14 -24.36
C GLY A 55 20.22 -1.09 -23.24
N PRO A 56 20.18 -0.64 -21.97
CA PRO A 56 19.70 -1.48 -20.88
C PRO A 56 18.39 -2.17 -21.27
N LYS A 57 18.31 -3.49 -21.08
CA LYS A 57 17.12 -4.28 -21.43
C LYS A 57 15.96 -3.81 -20.55
N SER A 58 15.16 -2.88 -21.07
CA SER A 58 13.93 -2.43 -20.45
C SER A 58 12.87 -3.52 -20.61
N LEU A 59 12.36 -4.05 -19.50
CA LEU A 59 11.28 -5.03 -19.48
C LEU A 59 9.98 -4.35 -19.01
N PRO A 60 8.88 -4.41 -19.78
CA PRO A 60 7.62 -3.84 -19.33
C PRO A 60 7.11 -4.61 -18.10
N TYR A 61 6.51 -3.89 -17.17
CA TYR A 61 5.94 -4.43 -15.93
C TYR A 61 4.58 -3.79 -15.63
N MET A 62 3.63 -4.59 -15.17
CA MET A 62 2.27 -4.12 -14.88
C MET A 62 1.67 -4.83 -13.69
N GLU A 63 0.81 -4.12 -12.95
CA GLU A 63 0.05 -4.66 -11.83
C GLU A 63 -1.40 -4.18 -11.89
N LYS A 64 -2.34 -5.04 -11.50
CA LYS A 64 -3.73 -4.67 -11.29
C LYS A 64 -4.21 -5.20 -9.95
N PHE A 65 -4.60 -4.31 -9.06
CA PHE A 65 -4.89 -4.62 -7.67
C PHE A 65 -6.24 -4.04 -7.23
N SER A 66 -6.92 -4.78 -6.36
CA SER A 66 -7.97 -4.27 -5.49
C SER A 66 -7.33 -3.91 -4.15
N ASN A 67 -7.50 -2.67 -3.70
CA ASN A 67 -6.82 -2.13 -2.52
C ASN A 67 -7.80 -1.75 -1.42
N GLN A 68 -7.27 -1.67 -0.21
CA GLN A 68 -7.92 -1.19 0.99
C GLN A 68 -6.97 -0.20 1.67
N SER A 69 -7.43 1.03 1.87
CA SER A 69 -6.73 2.00 2.72
C SER A 69 -7.12 1.76 4.18
N ILE A 70 -6.16 1.94 5.08
CA ILE A 70 -6.34 1.85 6.52
C ILE A 70 -6.31 3.27 7.10
N GLN A 71 -7.21 3.55 8.03
CA GLN A 71 -7.20 4.80 8.78
C GLN A 71 -6.60 4.57 10.16
N ASP A 72 -5.55 5.33 10.48
CA ASP A 72 -4.97 5.39 11.83
C ASP A 72 -5.22 6.78 12.43
N PRO A 73 -6.12 6.91 13.42
CA PRO A 73 -6.41 8.19 14.06
C PRO A 73 -5.20 8.83 14.76
N THR A 74 -4.19 8.04 15.13
CA THR A 74 -2.97 8.54 15.78
C THR A 74 -1.97 9.13 14.78
N LYS A 75 -2.11 8.77 13.48
CA LYS A 75 -1.27 9.21 12.38
C LYS A 75 -2.13 9.68 11.20
N PRO A 76 -2.89 10.79 11.37
CA PRO A 76 -3.84 11.26 10.36
C PRO A 76 -3.18 11.77 9.07
N TYR A 77 -1.85 11.93 9.08
CA TYR A 77 -1.06 12.31 7.92
C TYR A 77 -0.62 11.11 7.07
N ALA A 78 -0.80 9.88 7.54
CA ALA A 78 -0.40 8.65 6.87
C ALA A 78 -1.57 7.98 6.14
N PHE A 79 -1.26 7.41 4.97
CA PHE A 79 -2.19 6.69 4.12
C PHE A 79 -1.69 5.28 3.85
N PRO A 80 -1.59 4.43 4.91
CA PRO A 80 -1.25 3.04 4.75
C PRO A 80 -2.37 2.28 4.06
N GLY A 81 -2.01 1.24 3.34
CA GLY A 81 -2.97 0.33 2.76
C GLY A 81 -2.32 -0.91 2.19
N PHE A 82 -3.16 -1.83 1.76
CA PHE A 82 -2.74 -3.08 1.16
C PHE A 82 -3.69 -3.46 0.04
N GLY A 83 -3.28 -4.42 -0.78
CA GLY A 83 -4.10 -4.91 -1.86
C GLY A 83 -3.77 -6.33 -2.27
N THR A 84 -4.68 -6.90 -3.05
CA THR A 84 -4.48 -8.20 -3.71
C THR A 84 -4.80 -8.07 -5.19
N GLY A 85 -4.07 -8.82 -6.01
CA GLY A 85 -4.17 -8.63 -7.44
C GLY A 85 -3.30 -9.58 -8.23
N ASN A 86 -3.02 -9.16 -9.46
CA ASN A 86 -2.07 -9.83 -10.34
C ASN A 86 -0.98 -8.85 -10.75
N ALA A 87 0.25 -9.33 -10.73
CA ALA A 87 1.43 -8.62 -11.19
C ALA A 87 2.14 -9.44 -12.27
N LEU A 88 2.63 -8.76 -13.31
CA LEU A 88 3.38 -9.41 -14.38
C LEU A 88 4.62 -10.09 -13.80
N PHE A 89 4.93 -11.30 -14.26
CA PHE A 89 6.01 -12.17 -13.74
C PHE A 89 5.84 -12.72 -12.31
N MET A 90 4.83 -12.29 -11.54
CA MET A 90 4.50 -12.85 -10.22
C MET A 90 3.16 -13.61 -10.20
N GLY A 91 2.23 -13.29 -11.10
CA GLY A 91 0.87 -13.81 -11.03
C GLY A 91 0.14 -13.24 -9.82
N LYS A 92 -0.58 -14.09 -9.09
CA LYS A 92 -1.33 -13.68 -7.89
C LYS A 92 -0.37 -13.14 -6.84
N SER A 93 -0.63 -11.92 -6.39
CA SER A 93 0.29 -11.15 -5.55
C SER A 93 -0.47 -10.28 -4.55
N TYR A 94 0.27 -9.83 -3.55
CA TYR A 94 -0.15 -8.95 -2.47
C TYR A 94 0.71 -7.69 -2.52
N SER A 95 0.13 -6.56 -2.17
CA SER A 95 0.84 -5.28 -2.12
C SER A 95 0.60 -4.62 -0.77
N PHE A 96 1.65 -4.00 -0.22
CA PHE A 96 1.60 -3.15 0.96
C PHE A 96 2.14 -1.79 0.60
N PHE A 97 1.50 -0.71 1.03
CA PHE A 97 1.94 0.64 0.71
C PHE A 97 1.69 1.61 1.87
N ASN A 98 2.50 2.66 1.94
CA ASN A 98 2.32 3.78 2.85
C ASN A 98 2.79 5.08 2.19
N GLN A 99 2.09 6.17 2.47
CA GLN A 99 2.40 7.52 1.97
C GLN A 99 2.03 8.56 3.02
N TYR A 100 2.70 9.71 3.01
CA TYR A 100 2.33 10.86 3.85
C TYR A 100 1.71 11.98 3.01
N ALA A 101 0.61 12.58 3.47
CA ALA A 101 0.13 13.83 2.89
C ALA A 101 1.06 14.99 3.23
N VAL A 102 1.28 15.83 2.22
CA VAL A 102 2.03 17.07 2.34
C VAL A 102 1.06 18.23 2.28
N GLY A 103 0.60 18.65 3.47
CA GLY A 103 -0.28 19.80 3.62
C GLY A 103 -1.77 19.51 3.44
N ALA A 104 -2.56 20.58 3.50
CA ALA A 104 -4.00 20.53 3.29
C ALA A 104 -4.34 20.49 1.78
N PRO A 105 -5.55 20.03 1.40
CA PRO A 105 -6.01 20.11 0.02
C PRO A 105 -5.90 21.53 -0.54
N ASN A 106 -5.44 21.67 -1.78
CA ASN A 106 -5.41 22.95 -2.49
C ASN A 106 -6.84 23.43 -2.86
N GLU A 107 -6.96 24.60 -3.48
CA GLU A 107 -8.25 25.17 -3.90
C GLU A 107 -9.05 24.29 -4.88
N LYS A 108 -8.40 23.29 -5.50
CA LYS A 108 -9.01 22.32 -6.42
C LYS A 108 -9.37 20.99 -5.73
N GLY A 109 -9.15 20.89 -4.42
CA GLY A 109 -9.37 19.66 -3.66
C GLY A 109 -8.32 18.58 -3.96
N GLU A 110 -7.09 18.98 -4.29
CA GLU A 110 -5.98 18.05 -4.55
C GLU A 110 -5.03 18.05 -3.36
N VAL A 111 -4.60 16.85 -2.95
CA VAL A 111 -3.59 16.63 -1.91
C VAL A 111 -2.39 15.96 -2.55
N SER A 112 -1.21 16.51 -2.29
CA SER A 112 0.05 15.87 -2.65
C SER A 112 0.47 14.90 -1.55
N THR A 113 1.01 13.75 -1.93
CA THR A 113 1.63 12.83 -0.99
C THR A 113 3.07 12.51 -1.40
N VAL A 114 3.86 12.06 -0.42
CA VAL A 114 5.24 11.63 -0.58
C VAL A 114 5.42 10.21 -0.03
N ALA A 115 6.47 9.53 -0.46
CA ALA A 115 6.86 8.22 0.06
C ALA A 115 6.97 8.24 1.60
N ALA A 116 6.33 7.28 2.24
CA ALA A 116 6.49 6.96 3.65
C ALA A 116 6.97 5.51 3.80
N PRO A 117 7.78 5.17 4.81
CA PRO A 117 8.24 3.79 5.00
C PRO A 117 7.06 2.82 5.13
N VAL A 118 7.04 1.78 4.31
CA VAL A 118 6.00 0.74 4.36
C VAL A 118 6.06 -0.06 5.67
N THR A 119 7.25 -0.17 6.26
CA THR A 119 7.53 -0.85 7.53
C THR A 119 6.80 -0.22 8.71
N GLU A 120 6.46 1.08 8.65
CA GLU A 120 5.76 1.77 9.74
C GLU A 120 4.42 1.12 10.12
N PHE A 121 3.74 0.50 9.15
CA PHE A 121 2.44 -0.14 9.36
C PHE A 121 2.46 -1.65 9.08
N PHE A 122 3.40 -2.13 8.28
CA PHE A 122 3.38 -3.50 7.76
C PHE A 122 4.65 -4.30 8.07
N GLN A 123 5.51 -3.86 9.00
CA GLN A 123 6.74 -4.57 9.35
C GLN A 123 6.51 -6.06 9.64
N VAL A 124 5.57 -6.39 10.53
CA VAL A 124 5.30 -7.79 10.93
C VAL A 124 4.90 -8.66 9.73
N GLN A 125 4.05 -8.13 8.85
CA GLN A 125 3.56 -8.81 7.65
C GLN A 125 4.68 -9.01 6.64
N ILE A 126 5.53 -8.00 6.45
CA ILE A 126 6.68 -8.02 5.55
C ILE A 126 7.75 -9.01 6.03
N GLU A 127 8.07 -9.00 7.33
CA GLU A 127 9.01 -9.94 7.94
C GLU A 127 8.51 -11.38 7.85
N ALA A 128 7.20 -11.61 8.04
CA ALA A 128 6.58 -12.92 7.85
C ALA A 128 6.70 -13.44 6.39
N LEU A 129 6.96 -12.57 5.42
CA LEU A 129 7.22 -12.90 4.02
C LEU A 129 8.71 -13.10 3.73
N GLY A 130 9.58 -12.99 4.74
CA GLY A 130 11.02 -13.21 4.64
C GLY A 130 11.80 -12.00 4.13
N ILE A 131 11.21 -10.80 4.16
CA ILE A 131 11.87 -9.53 3.80
C ILE A 131 12.19 -8.81 5.10
N SER A 132 13.46 -8.55 5.38
CA SER A 132 13.85 -7.88 6.64
C SER A 132 13.55 -6.38 6.60
N ALA A 133 13.12 -5.82 7.72
CA ALA A 133 12.93 -4.36 7.83
C ALA A 133 14.25 -3.61 7.59
N GLU A 134 15.37 -4.15 8.09
CA GLU A 134 16.70 -3.56 7.91
C GLU A 134 17.10 -3.45 6.42
N GLU A 135 16.76 -4.44 5.59
CA GLU A 135 17.03 -4.40 4.14
C GLU A 135 16.21 -3.30 3.45
N LEU A 136 14.97 -3.06 3.89
CA LEU A 136 14.13 -2.01 3.35
C LEU A 136 14.59 -0.62 3.80
N ASP A 137 14.96 -0.47 5.07
CA ASP A 137 15.39 0.80 5.65
C ASP A 137 16.79 1.21 5.18
N SER A 138 17.65 0.24 4.84
CA SER A 138 18.98 0.50 4.25
C SER A 138 18.97 0.74 2.74
N ASN A 139 17.79 0.70 2.10
CA ASN A 139 17.66 1.03 0.69
C ASN A 139 18.02 2.51 0.43
N TYR A 140 18.59 2.80 -0.74
CA TYR A 140 19.03 4.15 -1.11
C TYR A 140 17.87 5.16 -1.24
N LYS A 141 16.63 4.67 -1.36
CA LYS A 141 15.39 5.46 -1.32
C LYS A 141 14.38 4.78 -0.40
N THR A 142 13.51 5.58 0.20
CA THR A 142 12.41 5.08 1.05
C THR A 142 11.52 4.12 0.27
N VAL A 143 11.45 2.86 0.70
CA VAL A 143 10.52 1.88 0.16
C VAL A 143 9.12 2.18 0.71
N SER A 144 8.27 2.72 -0.15
CA SER A 144 6.87 3.07 0.19
C SER A 144 5.86 2.05 -0.26
N THR A 145 6.25 1.12 -1.13
CA THR A 145 5.36 0.05 -1.62
C THR A 145 6.15 -1.20 -1.91
N ILE A 146 5.58 -2.35 -1.54
CA ILE A 146 6.12 -3.67 -1.87
C ILE A 146 5.01 -4.47 -2.52
N THR A 147 5.30 -5.06 -3.67
CA THR A 147 4.45 -6.09 -4.28
C THR A 147 5.18 -7.42 -4.22
N THR A 148 4.50 -8.48 -3.79
CA THR A 148 5.10 -9.80 -3.52
C THR A 148 4.15 -10.94 -3.87
N ASP A 149 4.70 -12.07 -4.33
CA ASP A 149 3.96 -13.31 -4.55
C ASP A 149 3.84 -14.18 -3.29
N GLY A 150 4.51 -13.78 -2.20
CA GLY A 150 4.60 -14.56 -0.96
C GLY A 150 5.44 -15.84 -1.06
N LYS A 151 6.19 -16.01 -2.16
CA LYS A 151 7.05 -17.15 -2.47
C LYS A 151 8.52 -16.73 -2.67
N GLY A 152 8.89 -15.57 -2.13
CA GLY A 152 10.25 -15.03 -2.17
C GLY A 152 10.53 -14.07 -3.32
N ASN A 153 9.57 -13.82 -4.23
CA ASN A 153 9.70 -12.73 -5.22
C ASN A 153 8.97 -11.49 -4.71
N SER A 154 9.67 -10.36 -4.73
CA SER A 154 9.08 -9.06 -4.43
C SER A 154 9.75 -7.96 -5.23
N ILE A 155 9.01 -6.92 -5.54
CA ILE A 155 9.50 -5.69 -6.17
C ILE A 155 9.12 -4.50 -5.31
N TRP A 156 10.04 -3.56 -5.16
CA TRP A 156 9.93 -2.46 -4.22
C TRP A 156 9.88 -1.14 -4.95
N PHE A 157 8.99 -0.27 -4.51
CA PHE A 157 8.80 1.03 -5.13
C PHE A 157 8.97 2.17 -4.14
N HIS A 158 9.54 3.24 -4.66
CA HIS A 158 9.54 4.57 -4.05
C HIS A 158 8.52 5.45 -4.78
N ASN A 159 7.62 6.07 -4.03
CA ASN A 159 6.70 7.06 -4.58
C ASN A 159 7.42 8.41 -4.72
N VAL A 160 7.60 8.86 -5.97
CA VAL A 160 8.26 10.13 -6.29
C VAL A 160 7.29 11.29 -6.09
N SER A 161 6.08 11.12 -6.63
CA SER A 161 5.00 12.08 -6.50
C SER A 161 3.67 11.34 -6.56
N ASN A 162 2.66 11.93 -5.93
CA ASN A 162 1.29 11.50 -6.10
C ASN A 162 0.36 12.68 -5.88
N ASN A 163 -0.61 12.82 -6.78
CA ASN A 163 -1.69 13.80 -6.68
C ASN A 163 -3.01 13.04 -6.49
N ALA A 164 -3.61 13.21 -5.33
CA ALA A 164 -4.89 12.65 -4.95
C ALA A 164 -5.97 13.74 -5.03
N LYS A 165 -7.03 13.50 -5.80
CA LYS A 165 -8.15 14.41 -5.99
C LYS A 165 -9.42 13.84 -5.36
N PHE A 166 -10.06 14.67 -4.53
CA PHE A 166 -11.31 14.33 -3.88
C PHE A 166 -12.52 14.77 -4.71
N ASP A 167 -13.53 13.91 -4.82
CA ASP A 167 -14.85 14.28 -5.32
C ASP A 167 -15.77 14.80 -4.19
N LYS A 168 -16.97 15.26 -4.55
CA LYS A 168 -17.95 15.77 -3.59
C LYS A 168 -18.49 14.74 -2.58
N TYR A 169 -18.23 13.45 -2.81
CA TYR A 169 -18.57 12.35 -1.93
C TYR A 169 -17.36 11.86 -1.12
N GLY A 170 -16.21 12.52 -1.25
CA GLY A 170 -14.95 12.15 -0.63
C GLY A 170 -14.20 11.02 -1.33
N ASN A 171 -14.68 10.50 -2.47
CA ASN A 171 -13.93 9.49 -3.20
C ASN A 171 -12.66 10.09 -3.76
N ILE A 172 -11.61 9.30 -3.78
CA ILE A 172 -10.29 9.71 -4.21
C ILE A 172 -10.02 9.09 -5.59
N THR A 173 -9.54 9.90 -6.51
CA THR A 173 -8.80 9.42 -7.69
C THR A 173 -7.39 9.93 -7.61
N PHE A 174 -6.41 9.12 -8.02
CA PHE A 174 -5.01 9.51 -7.88
C PHE A 174 -4.16 9.05 -9.05
N LEU A 175 -3.11 9.83 -9.28
CA LEU A 175 -2.06 9.57 -10.25
C LEU A 175 -0.73 9.78 -9.54
N ALA A 176 0.08 8.74 -9.53
CA ALA A 176 1.38 8.71 -8.90
C ALA A 176 2.48 8.36 -9.89
N GLU A 177 3.65 8.93 -9.68
CA GLU A 177 4.90 8.52 -10.29
C GLU A 177 5.70 7.70 -9.28
N VAL A 178 6.26 6.59 -9.74
CA VAL A 178 7.00 5.65 -8.90
C VAL A 178 8.31 5.27 -9.56
N GLU A 179 9.28 4.92 -8.73
CA GLU A 179 10.54 4.31 -9.13
C GLU A 179 10.65 2.92 -8.53
N ILE A 180 11.16 1.97 -9.30
CA ILE A 180 11.56 0.67 -8.77
C ILE A 180 12.93 0.86 -8.11
N VAL A 181 13.01 0.51 -6.83
CA VAL A 181 14.21 0.74 -6.01
C VAL A 181 14.85 -0.55 -5.50
N GLY A 182 14.31 -1.69 -5.89
CA GLY A 182 14.87 -2.99 -5.59
C GLY A 182 13.83 -4.10 -5.63
N GLY A 183 14.20 -5.23 -5.04
CA GLY A 183 13.36 -6.41 -4.98
C GLY A 183 14.14 -7.63 -4.52
N THR A 184 13.40 -8.72 -4.31
CA THR A 184 13.95 -10.05 -3.99
C THR A 184 13.70 -11.04 -5.12
N GLY A 185 14.36 -12.20 -5.05
CA GLY A 185 14.19 -13.27 -6.04
C GLY A 185 14.54 -12.78 -7.45
N LYS A 186 13.61 -12.95 -8.41
CA LYS A 186 13.82 -12.53 -9.81
C LYS A 186 13.95 -11.01 -10.02
N PHE A 187 13.57 -10.20 -9.05
CA PHE A 187 13.68 -8.74 -9.11
C PHE A 187 14.87 -8.20 -8.32
N LYS A 188 15.79 -9.06 -7.87
CA LYS A 188 17.02 -8.59 -7.22
C LYS A 188 17.80 -7.68 -8.17
N GLY A 189 18.11 -6.47 -7.71
CA GLY A 189 18.80 -5.44 -8.50
C GLY A 189 17.91 -4.72 -9.52
N ALA A 190 16.59 -4.94 -9.51
CA ALA A 190 15.67 -4.22 -10.37
C ALA A 190 15.66 -2.72 -10.05
N THR A 191 15.67 -1.91 -11.09
CA THR A 191 15.47 -0.47 -11.06
C THR A 191 14.45 -0.07 -12.12
N GLY A 192 14.09 1.21 -12.20
CA GLY A 192 13.25 1.74 -13.27
C GLY A 192 12.20 2.72 -12.78
N SER A 193 11.26 3.05 -13.65
CA SER A 193 10.24 4.05 -13.39
C SER A 193 8.88 3.63 -13.93
N GLY A 194 7.83 4.14 -13.32
CA GLY A 194 6.46 3.83 -13.69
C GLY A 194 5.45 4.84 -13.16
N ARG A 195 4.19 4.51 -13.38
CA ARG A 195 3.04 5.29 -12.96
C ARG A 195 2.00 4.37 -12.35
N VAL A 196 1.32 4.89 -11.33
CA VAL A 196 0.15 4.25 -10.73
C VAL A 196 -1.04 5.16 -10.95
N ILE A 197 -2.12 4.59 -11.46
CA ILE A 197 -3.43 5.23 -11.45
C ILE A 197 -4.34 4.43 -10.55
N GLY A 198 -5.20 5.11 -9.79
CA GLY A 198 -6.13 4.42 -8.94
C GLY A 198 -7.26 5.25 -8.40
N ASN A 199 -8.12 4.57 -7.66
CA ASN A 199 -9.20 5.18 -6.92
C ASN A 199 -9.38 4.53 -5.55
N VAL A 200 -10.01 5.26 -4.63
CA VAL A 200 -10.44 4.78 -3.32
C VAL A 200 -11.81 5.38 -3.01
N LYS A 201 -12.75 4.58 -2.53
CA LYS A 201 -14.06 5.03 -2.08
C LYS A 201 -13.99 5.51 -0.64
N ALA A 202 -14.61 6.65 -0.35
CA ALA A 202 -14.67 7.16 1.03
C ALA A 202 -15.46 6.25 1.97
N ALA A 203 -16.48 5.56 1.45
CA ALA A 203 -17.42 4.81 2.27
C ALA A 203 -16.78 3.62 3.00
N ASP A 204 -15.78 2.99 2.38
CA ASP A 204 -15.19 1.74 2.86
C ASP A 204 -13.67 1.67 2.68
N GLY A 205 -13.03 2.70 2.14
CA GLY A 205 -11.59 2.72 1.86
C GLY A 205 -11.16 1.73 0.76
N LYS A 206 -12.11 1.10 0.03
CA LYS A 206 -11.82 0.15 -1.03
C LYS A 206 -11.57 0.85 -2.35
N GLY A 207 -10.67 0.28 -3.14
CA GLY A 207 -10.17 0.92 -4.34
C GLY A 207 -9.59 -0.06 -5.35
N ASN A 208 -9.14 0.48 -6.48
CA ASN A 208 -8.38 -0.27 -7.47
C ASN A 208 -7.16 0.54 -7.90
N THR A 209 -6.08 -0.16 -8.23
CA THR A 209 -4.91 0.43 -8.88
C THR A 209 -4.53 -0.33 -10.14
N LEU A 210 -3.95 0.42 -11.07
CA LEU A 210 -3.19 -0.08 -12.19
C LEU A 210 -1.80 0.57 -12.13
N LEU A 211 -0.76 -0.26 -11.99
CA LEU A 211 0.63 0.16 -12.11
C LEU A 211 1.14 -0.24 -13.49
N SER A 212 1.89 0.65 -14.12
CA SER A 212 2.65 0.37 -15.35
C SER A 212 4.05 0.96 -15.21
N ALA A 213 5.07 0.13 -15.40
CA ALA A 213 6.46 0.49 -15.21
C ALA A 213 7.36 -0.20 -16.24
N ASN A 214 8.62 0.21 -16.27
CA ASN A 214 9.68 -0.47 -16.99
C ASN A 214 10.78 -0.88 -16.01
N ILE A 215 11.07 -2.17 -15.93
CA ILE A 215 12.17 -2.72 -15.14
C ILE A 215 13.47 -2.63 -15.94
N ILE A 216 14.54 -2.19 -15.28
CA ILE A 216 15.90 -2.09 -15.78
C ILE A 216 16.84 -2.83 -14.80
N TYR A 217 17.83 -3.53 -15.33
CA TYR A 217 18.89 -4.20 -14.58
C TYR A 217 20.26 -3.69 -15.01
#